data_AF-A0A939UPI5-F1
#
_entry.id   AF-A0A939UPI5-F1
#
_cell.length_a   1.000
_cell.length_b   1.000
_cell.length_c   1.000
_cell.angle_alpha   90.00
_cell.angle_beta   90.00
_cell.angle_gamma   90.00
#
_symmetry.space_group_name_H-M   'P 1'
#
loop_
_entity.id
_entity.type
_entity.pdbx_description
1 polymer ?
#
loop_
_entity_poly.entity_id
_entity_poly.type
_entity_poly.pdbx_seq_one_letter_code
_entity_poly.pdbx_strand_id
1 'polypeptide(L)'
;MRLLFALLLIAILAAGAAAAAGRDTTLRTRDGSPLCGFYYFTHWWEPWHSDDARVMSDLREIRAMGCNTIFLDSEWSQMIDRDWFWLDRGHRLAKEAGLE
;
A
#
# COMPACT_ATOMS: atom_id res chain seq x y z
N MET A 1 9.48 -49.04 21.40
CA MET A 1 9.79 -48.75 19.97
C MET A 1 8.75 -47.90 19.27
N ARG A 2 7.44 -48.25 19.27
CA ARG A 2 6.40 -47.50 18.54
C ARG A 2 6.25 -46.01 18.94
N LEU A 3 6.38 -45.71 20.24
CA LEU A 3 6.26 -44.34 20.76
C LEU A 3 7.41 -43.42 20.31
N LEU A 4 8.64 -43.94 20.33
CA LEU A 4 9.84 -43.23 19.86
C LEU A 4 9.77 -42.92 18.36
N PHE A 5 9.24 -43.87 17.57
CA PHE A 5 9.05 -43.67 16.13
C PHE A 5 8.01 -42.58 15.82
N ALA A 6 6.90 -42.56 16.58
CA ALA A 6 5.88 -41.54 16.44
C ALA A 6 6.39 -40.14 16.81
N LEU A 7 7.16 -40.03 17.90
CA LEU A 7 7.79 -38.77 18.32
C LEU A 7 8.81 -38.26 17.29
N LEU A 8 9.59 -39.15 16.70
CA LEU A 8 10.55 -38.80 15.66
C LEU A 8 9.84 -38.28 14.39
N LEU A 9 8.74 -38.92 13.99
CA LEU A 9 7.95 -38.47 12.84
C LEU A 9 7.35 -37.07 13.08
N ILE A 10 6.81 -36.81 14.27
CA ILE A 10 6.26 -35.51 14.65
C ILE A 10 7.36 -34.44 14.62
N ALA A 11 8.56 -34.74 15.13
CA ALA A 11 9.68 -33.82 15.11
C ALA A 11 10.13 -33.47 13.68
N ILE A 12 10.17 -34.45 12.77
CA ILE A 12 10.52 -34.25 11.36
C ILE A 12 9.46 -33.39 10.66
N LEU A 13 8.17 -33.66 10.90
CA LEU A 13 7.07 -32.90 10.31
C LEU A 13 7.02 -31.44 10.82
N ALA A 14 7.26 -31.23 12.12
CA ALA A 14 7.29 -29.90 12.71
C ALA A 14 8.49 -29.07 12.21
N ALA A 15 9.67 -29.68 12.07
CA ALA A 15 10.85 -29.02 11.51
C ALA A 15 10.65 -28.68 10.02
N GLY A 16 10.01 -29.55 9.25
CA GLY A 16 9.65 -29.29 7.85
C GLY A 16 8.66 -28.13 7.68
N ALA A 17 7.64 -28.05 8.53
CA ALA A 17 6.67 -26.95 8.51
C ALA A 17 7.30 -25.60 8.87
N ALA A 18 8.22 -25.58 9.84
CA ALA A 18 8.96 -24.38 10.22
C ALA A 18 9.97 -23.93 9.14
N ALA A 19 10.58 -24.87 8.41
CA ALA A 19 11.50 -24.56 7.32
C ALA A 19 10.78 -24.07 6.05
N ALA A 20 9.54 -24.52 5.83
CA ALA A 20 8.69 -24.06 4.72
C ALA A 20 8.03 -22.69 4.99
N ALA A 21 7.95 -22.27 6.26
CA ALA A 21 7.58 -20.91 6.63
C ALA A 21 8.72 -19.95 6.28
N GLY A 22 8.83 -19.59 5.00
CA GLY A 22 9.69 -18.50 4.57
C GLY A 22 9.43 -17.24 5.40
N ARG A 23 10.45 -16.41 5.59
CA ARG A 23 10.26 -15.12 6.27
C ARG A 23 9.25 -14.31 5.49
N ASP A 24 8.16 -13.92 6.14
CA ASP A 24 7.24 -12.94 5.59
C ASP A 24 7.97 -11.60 5.49
N THR A 25 8.30 -11.19 4.26
CA THR A 25 8.95 -9.90 3.96
C THR A 25 7.95 -8.89 3.40
N THR A 26 6.65 -9.15 3.51
CA THR A 26 5.62 -8.22 3.04
C THR A 26 5.64 -6.96 3.90
N LEU A 27 5.81 -5.80 3.25
CA LEU A 27 5.63 -4.51 3.90
C LEU A 27 4.19 -4.38 4.37
N ARG A 28 3.99 -3.81 5.56
CA ARG A 28 2.68 -3.65 6.17
C ARG A 28 2.39 -2.19 6.45
N THR A 29 1.14 -1.79 6.24
CA THR A 29 0.60 -0.49 6.65
C THR A 29 0.51 -0.41 8.18
N ARG A 30 0.17 0.77 8.71
CA ARG A 30 0.12 0.99 10.17
C ARG A 30 -0.86 0.06 10.88
N ASP A 31 -1.95 -0.30 10.21
CA ASP A 31 -2.97 -1.22 10.71
C ASP A 31 -2.59 -2.72 10.57
N GLY A 32 -1.41 -3.02 10.01
CA GLY A 32 -0.89 -4.37 9.82
C GLY A 32 -1.33 -5.04 8.52
N SER A 33 -2.15 -4.39 7.69
CA SER A 33 -2.53 -4.94 6.37
C SER A 33 -1.33 -4.98 5.41
N PRO A 34 -1.28 -5.90 4.43
CA PRO A 34 -0.25 -5.87 3.39
C PRO A 34 -0.29 -4.55 2.62
N LEU A 35 0.87 -3.91 2.43
CA LEU A 35 0.96 -2.70 1.62
C LEU A 35 0.69 -3.05 0.14
N CYS A 36 -0.36 -2.48 -0.41
CA CYS A 36 -0.69 -2.52 -1.83
C CYS A 36 -0.73 -1.08 -2.35
N GLY A 37 0.40 -0.64 -2.89
CA GLY A 37 0.62 0.73 -3.31
C GLY A 37 0.29 0.96 -4.79
N PHE A 38 -0.21 2.15 -5.11
CA PHE A 38 -0.38 2.64 -6.48
C PHE A 38 0.35 3.97 -6.67
N TYR A 39 1.13 4.10 -7.75
CA TYR A 39 1.81 5.36 -8.07
C TYR A 39 0.86 6.31 -8.78
N TYR A 40 0.67 7.52 -8.25
CA TYR A 40 -0.38 8.41 -8.75
C TYR A 40 -0.01 9.90 -8.65
N PHE A 41 -0.44 10.66 -9.66
CA PHE A 41 -0.29 12.11 -9.73
C PHE A 41 -1.60 12.80 -9.40
N THR A 42 -1.70 13.41 -8.22
CA THR A 42 -2.85 14.26 -7.88
C THR A 42 -2.82 15.63 -8.54
N HIS A 43 -1.67 16.00 -9.12
CA HIS A 43 -1.47 17.20 -9.93
C HIS A 43 -0.39 16.94 -10.98
N TRP A 44 -0.67 17.28 -12.24
CA TRP A 44 0.26 17.17 -13.36
C TRP A 44 -0.09 18.22 -14.43
N TRP A 45 0.62 18.24 -15.56
CA TRP A 45 0.44 19.27 -16.59
C TRP A 45 -0.96 19.24 -17.24
N GLU A 46 -1.70 18.14 -17.14
CA GLU A 46 -3.03 18.07 -17.74
C GLU A 46 -4.08 18.83 -16.92
N PRO A 47 -4.96 19.62 -17.58
CA PRO A 47 -5.88 20.52 -16.89
C PRO A 47 -6.85 19.84 -15.91
N TRP A 48 -7.18 18.57 -16.14
CA TRP A 48 -8.15 17.84 -15.32
C TRP A 48 -7.60 17.34 -13.98
N HIS A 49 -6.28 17.28 -13.77
CA HIS A 49 -5.71 16.92 -12.45
C HIS A 49 -5.90 18.04 -11.41
N SER A 50 -6.36 19.22 -11.82
CA SER A 50 -6.76 20.32 -10.92
C SER A 50 -8.21 20.21 -10.42
N ASP A 51 -9.00 19.24 -10.90
CA ASP A 51 -10.39 19.02 -10.46
C ASP A 51 -10.46 17.98 -9.33
N ASP A 52 -10.95 18.38 -8.16
CA ASP A 52 -11.09 17.50 -6.98
C ASP A 52 -12.01 16.32 -7.27
N ALA A 53 -13.06 16.52 -8.07
CA ALA A 53 -14.03 15.47 -8.37
C ALA A 53 -13.41 14.36 -9.22
N ARG A 54 -12.54 14.72 -10.18
CA ARG A 54 -11.82 13.76 -11.02
C ARG A 54 -10.80 12.98 -10.22
N VAL A 55 -9.95 13.68 -9.47
CA VAL A 55 -8.94 13.05 -8.61
C VAL A 55 -9.61 12.11 -7.59
N MET A 56 -10.71 12.54 -6.97
CA MET A 56 -11.46 11.70 -6.05
C MET A 56 -12.07 10.46 -6.73
N SER A 57 -12.53 10.58 -7.97
CA SER A 57 -13.03 9.44 -8.75
C SER A 57 -11.93 8.40 -8.97
N ASP A 58 -10.76 8.83 -9.43
CA ASP A 58 -9.62 7.96 -9.69
C ASP A 58 -9.13 7.27 -8.41
N LEU A 59 -9.02 8.02 -7.30
CA LEU A 59 -8.63 7.46 -6.00
C LEU A 59 -9.62 6.39 -5.50
N ARG A 60 -10.92 6.61 -5.70
CA ARG A 60 -11.94 5.60 -5.36
C ARG A 60 -11.82 4.36 -6.23
N GLU A 61 -11.49 4.51 -7.51
CA GLU A 61 -11.24 3.40 -8.40
C GLU A 61 -10.01 2.61 -7.97
N ILE A 62 -8.89 3.28 -7.68
CA ILE A 62 -7.66 2.69 -7.14
C ILE A 62 -7.95 1.88 -5.87
N ARG A 63 -8.72 2.46 -4.93
CA ARG A 63 -9.14 1.74 -3.72
C ARG A 63 -10.00 0.51 -4.05
N ALA A 64 -10.92 0.62 -5.01
CA ALA A 64 -11.76 -0.50 -5.44
C ALA A 64 -10.96 -1.62 -6.11
N MET A 65 -9.78 -1.34 -6.67
CA MET A 65 -8.84 -2.35 -7.16
C MET A 65 -8.12 -3.11 -6.02
N GLY A 66 -8.29 -2.69 -4.77
CA GLY A 66 -7.67 -3.33 -3.60
C GLY A 66 -6.38 -2.65 -3.11
N CYS A 67 -6.00 -1.50 -3.69
CA CYS A 67 -4.91 -0.69 -3.18
C CYS A 67 -5.32 0.04 -1.89
N ASN A 68 -4.38 0.15 -0.95
CA ASN A 68 -4.58 0.82 0.34
C ASN A 68 -3.64 2.01 0.55
N THR A 69 -2.63 2.15 -0.30
CA THR A 69 -1.62 3.22 -0.22
C THR A 69 -1.46 3.86 -1.60
N ILE A 70 -1.26 5.16 -1.63
CA ILE A 70 -0.78 5.84 -2.85
C ILE A 70 0.63 6.38 -2.64
N PHE A 71 1.45 6.24 -3.68
CA PHE A 71 2.71 6.94 -3.76
C PHE A 71 2.46 8.22 -4.54
N LEU A 72 2.31 9.32 -3.80
CA LEU A 72 2.14 10.64 -4.38
C LEU A 72 3.46 11.10 -4.97
N ASP A 73 3.46 11.31 -6.28
CA ASP A 73 4.51 12.08 -6.92
C ASP A 73 4.28 13.58 -6.68
N SER A 74 5.35 14.31 -6.41
CA SER A 74 5.34 15.75 -6.24
C SER A 74 6.70 16.31 -6.60
N GLU A 75 6.70 17.28 -7.51
CA GLU A 75 7.93 17.93 -7.96
C GLU A 75 8.12 19.30 -7.30
N TRP A 76 9.39 19.70 -7.12
CA TRP A 76 9.73 21.04 -6.62
C TRP A 76 9.14 22.15 -7.49
N SER A 77 9.08 21.94 -8.80
CA SER A 77 8.46 22.85 -9.78
C SER A 77 7.02 23.20 -9.42
N GLN A 78 6.26 22.24 -8.88
CA GLN A 78 4.85 22.38 -8.50
C GLN A 78 4.67 23.13 -7.18
N MET A 79 5.71 23.21 -6.35
CA MET A 79 5.69 23.95 -5.08
C MET A 79 5.91 25.45 -5.30
N ILE A 80 6.67 25.84 -6.32
CA ILE A 80 7.00 27.25 -6.60
C ILE A 80 5.72 28.09 -6.71
N ASP A 81 4.72 27.54 -7.40
CA ASP A 81 3.40 28.13 -7.50
C ASP A 81 2.50 27.56 -6.40
N ARG A 82 2.40 28.31 -5.29
CA ARG A 82 1.47 28.11 -4.16
C ARG A 82 1.95 27.22 -3.00
N ASP A 83 3.26 27.10 -2.78
CA ASP A 83 3.86 26.55 -1.55
C ASP A 83 3.22 25.22 -1.08
N TRP A 84 3.56 24.13 -1.76
CA TRP A 84 3.08 22.76 -1.46
C TRP A 84 1.55 22.54 -1.50
N PHE A 85 0.76 23.53 -1.91
CA PHE A 85 -0.70 23.42 -1.99
C PHE A 85 -1.19 22.13 -2.66
N TRP A 86 -0.56 21.71 -3.76
CA TRP A 86 -0.95 20.52 -4.52
C TRP A 86 -0.65 19.22 -3.76
N LEU A 87 0.44 19.18 -3.00
CA LEU A 87 0.79 18.04 -2.15
C LEU A 87 -0.21 17.90 -1.00
N ASP A 88 -0.51 19.01 -0.31
CA ASP A 88 -1.49 19.03 0.79
C ASP A 88 -2.88 18.62 0.31
N ARG A 89 -3.28 19.11 -0.87
CA ARG A 89 -4.53 18.71 -1.52
C ARG A 89 -4.53 17.21 -1.81
N GLY A 90 -3.45 16.66 -2.37
CA GLY A 90 -3.33 15.24 -2.67
C GLY A 90 -3.48 14.37 -1.42
N HIS A 91 -2.78 14.71 -0.34
CA HIS A 91 -2.90 14.03 0.95
C HIS A 91 -4.31 14.07 1.53
N ARG A 92 -4.99 15.22 1.45
CA ARG A 92 -6.38 15.35 1.91
C ARG A 92 -7.31 14.44 1.11
N LEU A 93 -7.24 14.48 -0.22
CA LEU A 93 -8.11 13.68 -1.09
C LEU A 93 -7.87 12.17 -0.93
N ALA A 94 -6.61 11.75 -0.76
CA ALA A 94 -6.26 10.35 -0.47
C ALA A 94 -6.94 9.84 0.81
N LYS A 95 -6.83 10.61 1.89
CA LYS A 95 -7.48 10.28 3.17
C LYS A 95 -9.01 10.20 3.06
N GLU A 96 -9.61 11.17 2.36
CA GLU A 96 -11.06 11.19 2.10
C GLU A 96 -11.49 9.97 1.26
N ALA A 97 -10.65 9.50 0.33
CA ALA A 97 -10.88 8.28 -0.43
C ALA A 97 -10.66 7.00 0.39
N GLY A 98 -10.02 7.08 1.56
CA GLY A 98 -9.69 5.96 2.44
C GLY A 98 -8.41 5.22 2.03
N LEU A 99 -7.45 5.97 1.49
CA LEU A 99 -6.09 5.52 1.17
C LEU A 99 -5.09 6.17 2.15
N GLU A 100 -3.98 5.48 2.40
CA GLU A 100 -2.80 6.01 3.09
C GLU A 100 -1.88 6.80 2.16
#